data_AF-A0A136KJN4-F1
#
_entry.id   AF-A0A136KJN4-F1
#
_cell.length_a   1.000
_cell.length_b   1.000
_cell.length_c   1.000
_cell.angle_alpha   90.00
_cell.angle_beta   90.00
_cell.angle_gamma   90.00
#
_symmetry.space_group_name_H-M   'P 1'
#
loop_
_entity.id
_entity.type
_entity.pdbx_description
1 polymer ?
#
loop_
_entity_poly.entity_id
_entity_poly.type
_entity_poly.pdbx_seq_one_letter_code
_entity_poly.pdbx_strand_id
1 'polypeptide(L)'
;MMQEERATLTQRRAMTGSAKLDRSKLRGLGNPEPEEKGSAAKVVIGVLIIIVLAAGAWLALDRFVLNNDAQEPVSQVTPTPTAVPTVSPTDKILSRQILADTDAVGLQGDSKFIVADQAIGEASEDAFTIESLALQPYETFMRVEWLLTSDGDNKIPETVAVYDKETTTITVTFNNVLEDKSDLGYNETAVIPASIVDSIRHDAQTGTDETYVVTLKDESGFVLHSVTEGLDNKVVLDIKEKVEEEDDEDVDPTPTGSVTPTPSTAATSTPAPTQAAKPTGVNLSNEFSKNIQYITTNTVGNSVGIAGYLFKDEPAVFKYYLRLAGSGDPYPNTVASYNGNKLTLEISNLAYDALPDGSGKGMTDFASKGVRDITKVDITFAANKSTYVFDLTRQLDYRIYIDEANNRLNLEIKR
;
A
#
# COMPACT_ATOMS: atom_id res chain seq x y z
N MET A 1 23.19 -24.51 59.98
CA MET A 1 23.44 -23.30 60.80
C MET A 1 23.19 -22.11 59.90
N MET A 2 22.04 -21.44 60.08
CA MET A 2 21.90 -20.11 60.70
C MET A 2 22.26 -18.99 59.68
N GLN A 3 21.48 -17.95 59.41
CA GLN A 3 20.32 -17.29 60.03
C GLN A 3 19.67 -16.43 58.91
N GLU A 4 18.36 -16.43 58.71
CA GLU A 4 17.38 -15.46 59.27
C GLU A 4 17.82 -13.99 59.23
N GLU A 5 17.07 -13.15 58.50
CA GLU A 5 16.44 -11.98 59.12
C GLU A 5 15.21 -11.47 58.33
N ARG A 6 14.09 -11.39 59.05
CA ARG A 6 12.86 -10.65 58.74
C ARG A 6 12.92 -9.29 59.43
N ALA A 7 12.36 -8.25 58.84
CA ALA A 7 11.76 -7.09 59.54
C ALA A 7 11.00 -6.21 58.52
N THR A 8 9.67 -6.25 58.41
CA THR A 8 8.61 -5.53 59.18
C THR A 8 8.39 -4.04 58.84
N LEU A 9 7.16 -3.79 58.35
CA LEU A 9 6.23 -2.70 58.67
C LEU A 9 6.75 -1.25 58.87
N THR A 10 6.18 -0.32 58.11
CA THR A 10 5.69 0.94 58.70
C THR A 10 4.39 1.38 58.05
N GLN A 11 3.35 1.30 58.87
CA GLN A 11 2.02 1.83 58.71
C GLN A 11 2.05 3.32 59.14
N ARG A 12 1.57 4.26 58.31
CA ARG A 12 1.09 5.56 58.80
C ARG A 12 -0.25 5.94 58.16
N ARG A 13 -1.16 6.28 59.06
CA ARG A 13 -2.54 6.69 58.90
C ARG A 13 -2.67 8.18 58.56
N ALA A 14 -3.79 8.45 57.89
CA ALA A 14 -4.73 9.56 58.09
C ALA A 14 -4.41 10.96 57.54
N MET A 15 -5.33 11.47 56.71
CA MET A 15 -6.24 12.60 56.99
C MET A 15 -7.06 12.87 55.70
N THR A 16 -8.34 12.50 55.63
CA THR A 16 -9.53 13.36 55.85
C THR A 16 -9.70 14.52 54.86
N GLY A 17 -10.81 14.54 54.12
CA GLY A 17 -11.23 15.71 53.35
C GLY A 17 -12.50 15.45 52.52
N SER A 18 -13.66 15.72 53.12
CA SER A 18 -14.99 15.56 52.54
C SER A 18 -15.28 16.55 51.41
N ALA A 19 -15.91 16.09 50.32
CA ALA A 19 -16.64 16.96 49.39
C ALA A 19 -18.08 16.47 49.26
N LYS A 20 -18.94 16.95 50.16
CA LYS A 20 -20.40 16.97 49.95
C LYS A 20 -20.68 18.17 49.03
N LEU A 21 -21.23 17.92 47.85
CA LEU A 21 -21.75 18.97 46.98
C LEU A 21 -23.05 19.52 47.56
N ASP A 22 -22.97 20.78 47.94
CA ASP A 22 -24.02 21.60 48.55
C ASP A 22 -25.10 21.91 47.51
N ARG A 23 -26.25 21.22 47.59
CA ARG A 23 -27.49 21.62 46.90
C ARG A 23 -28.25 22.60 47.78
N SER A 24 -27.89 23.88 47.74
CA SER A 24 -28.82 24.95 48.13
C SER A 24 -28.27 26.32 47.78
N LYS A 25 -28.82 26.93 46.72
CA LYS A 25 -29.07 28.38 46.58
C LYS A 25 -29.61 28.67 45.19
N LEU A 26 -30.93 28.74 45.09
CA LEU A 26 -31.66 29.66 44.21
C LEU A 26 -33.13 29.60 44.62
N ARG A 27 -33.45 30.41 45.64
CA ARG A 27 -34.81 30.78 46.01
C ARG A 27 -34.92 32.29 45.84
N GLY A 28 -35.75 32.71 44.90
CA GLY A 28 -36.35 34.04 44.80
C GLY A 28 -37.63 33.84 43.99
N LEU A 29 -38.76 33.53 44.63
CA LEU A 29 -39.79 34.48 45.06
C LEU A 29 -40.24 35.42 43.93
N GLY A 30 -41.30 34.99 43.24
CA GLY A 30 -42.14 35.80 42.36
C GLY A 30 -43.53 35.15 42.30
N ASN A 31 -44.55 35.94 42.56
CA ASN A 31 -45.97 35.59 42.76
C ASN A 31 -46.60 34.63 41.72
N PRO A 32 -47.67 33.89 42.11
CA PRO A 32 -48.54 33.22 41.16
C PRO A 32 -49.51 34.23 40.51
N GLU A 33 -49.27 34.58 39.25
CA GLU A 33 -50.29 35.17 38.38
C GLU A 33 -51.16 34.07 37.74
N PRO A 34 -52.42 34.38 37.40
CA PRO A 34 -53.46 33.37 37.20
C PRO A 34 -53.27 32.59 35.89
N GLU A 35 -53.69 31.33 35.91
CA GLU A 35 -53.83 30.48 34.72
C GLU A 35 -54.59 31.22 33.61
N GLU A 36 -53.85 31.67 32.58
CA GLU A 36 -54.43 32.02 31.30
C GLU A 36 -55.04 30.74 30.73
N LYS A 37 -56.38 30.63 30.77
CA LYS A 37 -57.12 29.65 30.01
C LYS A 37 -56.64 29.71 28.57
N GLY A 38 -55.94 28.66 28.13
CA GLY A 38 -55.47 28.51 26.76
C GLY A 38 -56.63 28.71 25.80
N SER A 39 -56.68 29.89 25.18
CA SER A 39 -57.74 30.25 24.24
C SER A 39 -57.66 29.30 23.05
N ALA A 40 -58.76 28.58 22.78
CA ALA A 40 -58.90 27.70 21.62
C ALA A 40 -58.50 28.39 20.30
N ALA A 41 -58.58 29.72 20.23
CA ALA A 41 -58.12 30.51 19.10
C ALA A 41 -56.60 30.39 18.84
N LYS A 42 -55.75 30.31 19.87
CA LYS A 42 -54.29 30.14 19.69
C LYS A 42 -53.94 28.76 19.12
N VAL A 43 -54.67 27.71 19.53
CA VAL A 43 -54.51 26.35 19.01
C VAL A 43 -55.00 26.27 17.55
N VAL A 44 -56.14 26.87 17.24
CA VAL A 44 -56.67 26.92 15.87
C VAL A 44 -55.73 27.66 14.93
N ILE A 45 -55.15 28.79 15.34
CA ILE A 45 -54.18 29.54 14.54
C ILE A 45 -52.90 28.70 14.29
N GLY A 46 -52.41 28.00 15.32
CA GLY A 46 -51.25 27.10 15.18
C GLY A 46 -51.50 25.96 14.18
N VAL A 47 -52.66 25.32 14.23
CA VAL A 47 -53.05 24.26 13.28
C VAL A 47 -53.18 24.82 11.86
N LEU A 48 -53.73 26.02 11.70
CA LEU A 48 -53.92 26.64 10.38
C LEU A 48 -52.57 27.01 9.72
N ILE A 49 -51.59 27.46 10.50
CA ILE A 49 -50.22 27.71 10.01
C ILE A 49 -49.55 26.41 9.53
N ILE A 50 -49.72 25.31 10.29
CA ILE A 50 -49.15 24.01 9.91
C ILE A 50 -49.76 23.50 8.60
N ILE A 51 -51.08 23.67 8.40
CA ILE A 51 -51.76 23.27 7.15
C ILE A 51 -51.26 24.10 5.96
N VAL A 52 -51.08 25.42 6.14
CA VAL A 52 -50.56 26.30 5.07
C VAL A 52 -49.11 25.95 4.71
N LEU A 53 -48.26 25.65 5.70
CA LEU A 53 -46.88 25.22 5.46
C LEU A 53 -46.82 23.86 4.78
N ALA A 54 -47.67 22.91 5.16
CA ALA A 54 -47.76 21.60 4.53
C ALA A 54 -48.24 21.71 3.07
N ALA A 55 -49.23 22.56 2.78
CA ALA A 55 -49.68 22.82 1.42
C ALA A 55 -48.61 23.52 0.57
N GLY A 56 -47.86 24.46 1.15
CA GLY A 56 -46.73 25.12 0.48
C GLY A 56 -45.58 24.16 0.16
N ALA A 57 -45.23 23.27 1.09
CA ALA A 57 -44.22 22.24 0.88
C ALA A 57 -44.66 21.22 -0.19
N TRP A 58 -45.94 20.82 -0.18
CA TRP A 58 -46.49 19.91 -1.19
C TRP A 58 -46.48 20.53 -2.59
N LEU A 59 -46.87 21.80 -2.75
CA LEU A 59 -46.80 22.51 -4.04
C LEU A 59 -45.36 22.72 -4.53
N ALA A 60 -44.40 22.91 -3.62
CA ALA A 60 -42.99 23.01 -3.97
C ALA A 60 -42.42 21.65 -4.43
N LEU A 61 -42.83 20.55 -3.79
CA LEU A 61 -42.45 19.19 -4.16
C LEU A 61 -43.08 18.78 -5.50
N ASP A 62 -44.36 19.09 -5.71
CA ASP A 62 -45.10 18.81 -6.95
C ASP A 62 -44.44 19.52 -8.15
N ARG A 63 -44.03 20.79 -7.99
CA ARG A 63 -43.27 21.50 -9.02
C ARG A 63 -41.84 21.00 -9.23
N PHE A 64 -41.18 20.46 -8.20
CA PHE A 64 -39.80 19.98 -8.31
C PHE A 64 -39.72 18.57 -8.89
N VAL A 65 -40.72 17.72 -8.61
CA VAL A 65 -40.73 16.32 -9.02
C VAL A 65 -41.46 16.10 -10.34
N LEU A 66 -42.58 16.79 -10.59
CA LEU A 66 -43.42 16.52 -11.78
C LEU A 66 -43.17 17.47 -12.96
N ASN A 67 -42.42 18.55 -12.77
CA ASN A 67 -42.14 19.52 -13.85
C ASN A 67 -40.78 19.30 -14.52
N ASN A 68 -40.09 18.19 -14.24
CA ASN A 68 -38.81 17.84 -14.85
C ASN A 68 -38.94 17.05 -16.17
N ASP A 69 -40.15 16.63 -16.57
CA ASP A 69 -40.39 15.86 -17.80
C ASP A 69 -40.81 16.71 -19.01
N ALA A 70 -40.70 18.04 -18.92
CA ALA A 70 -40.95 18.94 -20.05
C ALA A 70 -39.67 19.69 -20.47
N GLN A 71 -38.62 18.93 -20.84
CA GLN A 71 -37.54 19.47 -21.67
C GLN A 71 -37.88 19.24 -23.15
N GLU A 72 -37.95 20.33 -23.91
CA GLU A 72 -37.97 20.33 -25.37
C GLU A 72 -36.78 19.52 -25.93
N PRO A 73 -36.91 18.89 -27.12
CA PRO A 73 -35.87 18.03 -27.67
C PRO A 73 -34.66 18.87 -28.10
N VAL A 74 -33.73 19.08 -27.17
CA VAL A 74 -32.36 19.49 -27.49
C VAL A 74 -31.62 18.23 -27.90
N SER A 75 -30.98 18.24 -29.07
CA SER A 75 -30.10 17.13 -29.49
C SER A 75 -28.94 16.99 -28.50
N GLN A 76 -29.14 16.17 -27.46
CA GLN A 76 -28.07 15.67 -26.63
C GLN A 76 -27.23 14.73 -27.49
N VAL A 77 -26.03 15.17 -27.83
CA VAL A 77 -24.94 14.24 -28.09
C VAL A 77 -24.75 13.44 -26.81
N THR A 78 -25.24 12.20 -26.79
CA THR A 78 -24.89 11.23 -25.76
C THR A 78 -23.37 11.20 -25.71
N PRO A 79 -22.72 11.63 -24.61
CA PRO A 79 -21.29 11.43 -24.49
C PRO A 79 -21.07 9.93 -24.60
N THR A 80 -20.31 9.51 -25.61
CA THR A 80 -19.82 8.14 -25.67
C THR A 80 -19.11 7.91 -24.33
N PRO A 81 -19.59 6.99 -23.48
CA PRO A 81 -18.93 6.71 -22.22
C PRO A 81 -17.49 6.36 -22.57
N THR A 82 -16.56 7.19 -22.10
CA THR A 82 -15.13 6.86 -22.18
C THR A 82 -15.00 5.61 -21.34
N ALA A 83 -14.77 4.47 -22.00
CA ALA A 83 -14.57 3.21 -21.32
C ALA A 83 -13.44 3.43 -20.31
N VAL A 84 -13.77 3.37 -19.02
CA VAL A 84 -12.74 3.30 -17.98
C VAL A 84 -11.98 2.00 -18.30
N PRO A 85 -10.67 2.07 -18.54
CA PRO A 85 -9.91 0.87 -18.85
C PRO A 85 -10.11 -0.12 -17.70
N THR A 86 -10.73 -1.26 -18.01
CA THR A 86 -10.86 -2.37 -17.06
C THR A 86 -9.46 -2.95 -16.87
N VAL A 87 -8.75 -2.48 -15.85
CA VAL A 87 -7.49 -3.08 -15.43
C VAL A 87 -7.76 -4.51 -14.97
N SER A 88 -7.11 -5.47 -15.62
CA SER A 88 -7.23 -6.89 -15.26
C SER A 88 -6.73 -7.08 -13.82
N PRO A 89 -7.43 -7.82 -12.95
CA PRO A 89 -6.93 -8.14 -11.61
C PRO A 89 -5.54 -8.79 -11.63
N THR A 90 -5.22 -9.58 -12.67
CA THR A 90 -3.89 -10.12 -12.89
C THR A 90 -2.81 -9.04 -12.94
N ASP A 91 -3.06 -7.92 -13.63
CA ASP A 91 -2.05 -6.87 -13.81
C ASP A 91 -1.75 -6.10 -12.51
N LYS A 92 -2.62 -6.22 -11.49
CA LYS A 92 -2.42 -5.58 -10.18
C LYS A 92 -1.49 -6.38 -9.28
N ILE A 93 -1.57 -7.70 -9.36
CA ILE A 93 -0.92 -8.61 -8.38
C ILE A 93 0.26 -9.38 -8.98
N LEU A 94 0.28 -9.65 -10.29
CA LEU A 94 1.31 -10.49 -10.91
C LEU A 94 2.48 -9.66 -11.45
N SER A 95 3.69 -10.00 -11.00
CA SER A 95 4.92 -9.57 -11.64
C SER A 95 5.20 -10.38 -12.90
N ARG A 96 5.56 -9.69 -13.98
CA ARG A 96 5.91 -10.33 -15.27
C ARG A 96 7.39 -10.73 -15.38
N GLN A 97 8.21 -10.35 -14.40
CA GLN A 97 9.64 -10.66 -14.40
C GLN A 97 9.88 -11.95 -13.63
N ILE A 98 10.59 -12.91 -14.23
CA ILE A 98 11.11 -14.08 -13.53
C ILE A 98 12.39 -13.66 -12.79
N LEU A 99 12.47 -13.96 -11.50
CA LEU A 99 13.64 -13.68 -10.65
C LEU A 99 14.47 -14.95 -10.39
N ALA A 100 15.77 -14.78 -10.09
CA ALA A 100 16.60 -15.89 -9.66
C ALA A 100 16.21 -16.37 -8.26
N ASP A 101 16.25 -17.67 -7.98
CA ASP A 101 15.87 -18.22 -6.68
C ASP A 101 16.68 -17.60 -5.53
N THR A 102 17.94 -17.22 -5.79
CA THR A 102 18.82 -16.57 -4.80
C THR A 102 18.33 -15.20 -4.33
N ASP A 103 17.43 -14.56 -5.08
CA ASP A 103 16.81 -13.29 -4.71
C ASP A 103 15.62 -13.46 -3.76
N ALA A 104 15.13 -14.69 -3.56
CA ALA A 104 13.98 -14.95 -2.72
C ALA A 104 14.35 -14.92 -1.23
N VAL A 105 13.92 -13.86 -0.53
CA VAL A 105 14.08 -13.77 0.92
C VAL A 105 13.30 -14.90 1.59
N GLY A 106 13.92 -15.58 2.55
CA GLY A 106 13.28 -16.65 3.31
C GLY A 106 13.03 -17.93 2.51
N LEU A 107 13.66 -18.10 1.34
CA LEU A 107 13.54 -19.32 0.53
C LEU A 107 13.75 -20.57 1.39
N GLN A 108 12.78 -21.47 1.32
CA GLN A 108 12.82 -22.74 2.04
C GLN A 108 13.58 -23.77 1.21
N GLY A 109 14.27 -24.70 1.89
CA GLY A 109 14.95 -25.79 1.21
C GLY A 109 13.97 -26.74 0.51
N ASP A 110 14.39 -27.36 -0.60
CA ASP A 110 13.58 -28.25 -1.43
C ASP A 110 12.77 -29.31 -0.67
N SER A 111 13.31 -29.83 0.44
CA SER A 111 12.63 -30.85 1.25
C SER A 111 11.37 -30.35 1.96
N LYS A 112 11.11 -29.04 1.94
CA LYS A 112 9.93 -28.42 2.57
C LYS A 112 8.75 -28.32 1.62
N PHE A 113 8.98 -28.43 0.31
CA PHE A 113 7.93 -28.45 -0.69
C PHE A 113 7.22 -29.82 -0.66
N ILE A 114 6.01 -29.84 -0.13
CA ILE A 114 5.22 -31.07 0.03
C ILE A 114 3.77 -30.83 -0.39
N VAL A 115 3.08 -31.92 -0.72
CA VAL A 115 1.65 -31.92 -1.06
C VAL A 115 0.87 -32.39 0.17
N ALA A 116 0.87 -31.57 1.22
CA ALA A 116 0.17 -31.82 2.47
C ALA A 116 -0.19 -30.49 3.13
N ASP A 117 -1.19 -30.50 4.01
CA ASP A 117 -1.64 -29.32 4.73
C ASP A 117 -0.50 -28.72 5.57
N GLN A 118 -0.43 -27.39 5.57
CA GLN A 118 0.58 -26.63 6.31
C GLN A 118 -0.07 -25.49 7.07
N ALA A 119 0.46 -25.20 8.25
CA ALA A 119 -0.01 -24.12 9.09
C ALA A 119 1.16 -23.34 9.66
N ILE A 120 0.97 -22.03 9.80
CA ILE A 120 1.93 -21.10 10.42
C ILE A 120 1.17 -20.13 11.33
N GLY A 121 1.92 -19.40 12.16
CA GLY A 121 1.34 -18.51 13.17
C GLY A 121 0.70 -19.28 14.33
N GLU A 122 0.04 -18.55 15.21
CA GLU A 122 -0.70 -19.09 16.35
C GLU A 122 -2.05 -18.37 16.47
N ALA A 123 -3.07 -19.10 16.94
CA ALA A 123 -4.37 -18.51 17.21
C ALA A 123 -4.22 -17.31 18.16
N SER A 124 -4.71 -16.15 17.74
CA SER A 124 -4.62 -14.88 18.48
C SER A 124 -5.95 -14.14 18.43
N GLU A 125 -6.23 -13.37 19.48
CA GLU A 125 -7.33 -12.41 19.49
C GLU A 125 -6.94 -11.09 18.78
N ASP A 126 -5.66 -10.94 18.40
CA ASP A 126 -5.16 -9.77 17.66
C ASP A 126 -5.81 -9.68 16.29
N ALA A 127 -6.20 -8.47 15.90
CA ALA A 127 -6.82 -8.21 14.62
C ALA A 127 -5.76 -7.90 13.55
N PHE A 128 -5.94 -8.47 12.37
CA PHE A 128 -5.01 -8.35 11.25
C PHE A 128 -5.62 -7.60 10.07
N THR A 129 -4.76 -6.98 9.27
CA THR A 129 -5.11 -6.40 7.97
C THR A 129 -4.18 -6.94 6.90
N ILE A 130 -4.74 -7.42 5.78
CA ILE A 130 -3.97 -7.75 4.58
C ILE A 130 -3.78 -6.44 3.81
N GLU A 131 -2.55 -5.93 3.74
CA GLU A 131 -2.23 -4.65 3.08
C GLU A 131 -2.00 -4.80 1.59
N SER A 132 -1.53 -5.96 1.13
CA SER A 132 -1.33 -6.25 -0.29
C SER A 132 -1.12 -7.75 -0.56
N LEU A 133 -1.46 -8.17 -1.78
CA LEU A 133 -1.13 -9.47 -2.36
C LEU A 133 -0.19 -9.27 -3.57
N ALA A 134 0.84 -10.10 -3.67
CA ALA A 134 1.74 -10.11 -4.82
C ALA A 134 2.07 -11.55 -5.25
N LEU A 135 2.14 -11.77 -6.57
CA LEU A 135 2.60 -13.00 -7.18
C LEU A 135 3.91 -12.73 -7.94
N GLN A 136 4.93 -13.51 -7.64
CA GLN A 136 6.28 -13.33 -8.17
C GLN A 136 6.83 -14.67 -8.70
N PRO A 137 7.03 -14.81 -10.02
CA PRO A 137 7.70 -15.99 -10.56
C PRO A 137 9.19 -15.96 -10.26
N TYR A 138 9.72 -17.07 -9.76
CA TYR A 138 11.14 -17.35 -9.64
C TYR A 138 11.52 -18.46 -10.64
N GLU A 139 12.82 -18.73 -10.78
CA GLU A 139 13.33 -19.74 -11.72
C GLU A 139 12.76 -21.14 -11.44
N THR A 140 12.59 -21.53 -10.17
CA THR A 140 12.13 -22.88 -9.82
C THR A 140 10.82 -22.94 -9.04
N PHE A 141 10.16 -21.81 -8.78
CA PHE A 141 8.88 -21.76 -8.07
C PHE A 141 8.11 -20.45 -8.34
N MET A 142 6.81 -20.46 -8.06
CA MET A 142 5.97 -19.27 -8.00
C MET A 142 5.76 -18.89 -6.53
N ARG A 143 5.99 -17.62 -6.19
CA ARG A 143 5.71 -17.08 -4.86
C ARG A 143 4.38 -16.33 -4.84
N VAL A 144 3.53 -16.63 -3.87
CA VAL A 144 2.37 -15.83 -3.48
C VAL A 144 2.66 -15.21 -2.12
N GLU A 145 2.64 -13.88 -2.03
CA GLU A 145 3.03 -13.12 -0.83
C GLU A 145 1.88 -12.22 -0.38
N TRP A 146 1.50 -12.33 0.90
CA TRP A 146 0.57 -11.44 1.57
C TRP A 146 1.33 -10.60 2.59
N LEU A 147 1.27 -9.27 2.44
CA LEU A 147 1.78 -8.33 3.43
C LEU A 147 0.72 -8.07 4.48
N LEU A 148 1.08 -8.19 5.75
CA LEU A 148 0.18 -8.13 6.88
C LEU A 148 0.62 -7.07 7.88
N THR A 149 -0.36 -6.37 8.43
CA THR A 149 -0.22 -5.50 9.59
C THR A 149 -1.11 -6.01 10.72
N SER A 150 -0.71 -5.72 11.97
CA SER A 150 -1.53 -5.97 13.14
C SER A 150 -1.47 -4.79 14.09
N ASP A 151 -2.52 -4.64 14.91
CA ASP A 151 -2.59 -3.60 15.94
C ASP A 151 -1.66 -3.88 17.14
N GLY A 152 -0.89 -4.99 17.13
CA GLY A 152 -0.09 -5.51 18.24
C GLY A 152 1.39 -5.79 17.91
N ASP A 153 2.02 -6.69 18.68
CA ASP A 153 3.47 -7.00 18.67
C ASP A 153 3.91 -7.80 17.42
N ASN A 154 3.84 -7.23 16.21
CA ASN A 154 4.34 -7.84 14.96
C ASN A 154 4.04 -9.34 14.86
N LYS A 155 2.84 -9.78 15.24
CA LYS A 155 2.46 -11.18 15.11
C LYS A 155 2.01 -11.47 13.69
N ILE A 156 2.00 -12.76 13.35
CA ILE A 156 1.44 -13.28 12.09
C ILE A 156 0.16 -14.03 12.46
N PRO A 157 -0.95 -13.85 11.71
CA PRO A 157 -2.19 -14.57 11.94
C PRO A 157 -1.96 -16.08 11.82
N GLU A 158 -2.75 -16.86 12.54
CA GLU A 158 -2.88 -18.28 12.23
C GLU A 158 -3.34 -18.41 10.79
N THR A 159 -2.50 -19.04 9.97
CA THR A 159 -2.75 -19.21 8.54
C THR A 159 -2.57 -20.67 8.18
N VAL A 160 -3.55 -21.22 7.46
CA VAL A 160 -3.54 -22.62 7.02
C VAL A 160 -3.62 -22.68 5.50
N ALA A 161 -2.77 -23.51 4.89
CA ALA A 161 -2.84 -23.88 3.48
C ALA A 161 -3.22 -25.35 3.36
N VAL A 162 -4.34 -25.63 2.69
CA VAL A 162 -4.89 -26.98 2.49
C VAL A 162 -4.87 -27.29 1.01
N TYR A 163 -4.35 -28.46 0.63
CA TYR A 163 -4.34 -28.90 -0.76
C TYR A 163 -5.47 -29.90 -1.03
N ASP A 164 -6.28 -29.57 -2.04
CA ASP A 164 -7.31 -30.46 -2.56
C ASP A 164 -6.84 -31.07 -3.89
N LYS A 165 -6.65 -32.40 -3.87
CA LYS A 165 -6.21 -33.17 -5.03
C LYS A 165 -7.29 -33.31 -6.11
N GLU A 166 -8.58 -33.26 -5.75
CA GLU A 166 -9.67 -33.42 -6.71
C GLU A 166 -9.81 -32.20 -7.62
N THR A 167 -9.56 -31.02 -7.05
CA THR A 167 -9.68 -29.73 -7.72
C THR A 167 -8.32 -29.12 -8.08
N THR A 168 -7.22 -29.72 -7.64
CA THR A 168 -5.84 -29.20 -7.85
C THR A 168 -5.69 -27.78 -7.30
N THR A 169 -6.30 -27.51 -6.14
CA THR A 169 -6.27 -26.19 -5.51
C THR A 169 -5.55 -26.18 -4.18
N ILE A 170 -4.85 -25.10 -3.88
CA ILE A 170 -4.38 -24.77 -2.54
C ILE A 170 -5.29 -23.67 -1.99
N THR A 171 -5.98 -23.96 -0.89
CA THR A 171 -6.81 -22.99 -0.17
C THR A 171 -6.03 -22.44 1.01
N VAL A 172 -5.77 -21.14 1.00
CA VAL A 172 -5.08 -20.42 2.08
C VAL A 172 -6.12 -19.63 2.88
N THR A 173 -6.22 -19.90 4.17
CA THR A 173 -7.15 -19.24 5.09
C THR A 173 -6.38 -18.53 6.18
N PHE A 174 -6.66 -17.23 6.34
CA PHE A 174 -6.13 -16.36 7.38
C PHE A 174 -7.19 -16.14 8.45
N ASN A 175 -6.86 -16.44 9.71
CA ASN A 175 -7.76 -16.20 10.83
C ASN A 175 -7.64 -14.76 11.34
N ASN A 176 -8.79 -14.19 11.73
CA ASN A 176 -8.91 -12.89 12.40
C ASN A 176 -8.44 -11.66 11.58
N VAL A 177 -8.71 -11.66 10.28
CA VAL A 177 -8.47 -10.52 9.40
C VAL A 177 -9.72 -9.63 9.34
N LEU A 178 -9.58 -8.36 9.73
CA LEU A 178 -10.67 -7.39 9.75
C LEU A 178 -10.84 -6.63 8.44
N GLU A 179 -9.74 -6.44 7.71
CA GLU A 179 -9.71 -5.67 6.48
C GLU A 179 -8.76 -6.30 5.48
N ASP A 180 -9.19 -6.35 4.21
CA ASP A 180 -8.39 -6.81 3.09
C ASP A 180 -8.21 -5.68 2.05
N LYS A 181 -6.95 -5.42 1.71
CA LYS A 181 -6.50 -4.42 0.72
C LYS A 181 -5.61 -5.06 -0.34
N SER A 182 -5.78 -6.35 -0.61
CA SER A 182 -4.97 -7.15 -1.55
C SER A 182 -5.06 -6.72 -3.02
N ASP A 183 -5.86 -5.71 -3.34
CA ASP A 183 -6.24 -5.28 -4.69
C ASP A 183 -6.99 -6.33 -5.53
N LEU A 184 -7.21 -7.54 -4.98
CA LEU A 184 -8.06 -8.61 -5.51
C LEU A 184 -9.39 -8.62 -4.73
N GLY A 185 -10.47 -8.17 -5.37
CA GLY A 185 -11.77 -8.06 -4.72
C GLY A 185 -12.41 -9.41 -4.40
N TYR A 186 -13.40 -9.42 -3.52
CA TYR A 186 -14.15 -10.63 -3.18
C TYR A 186 -14.84 -11.26 -4.39
N ASN A 187 -14.70 -12.57 -4.52
CA ASN A 187 -15.09 -13.40 -5.66
C ASN A 187 -14.42 -13.01 -6.99
N GLU A 188 -13.39 -12.14 -6.95
CA GLU A 188 -12.59 -11.80 -8.11
C GLU A 188 -11.52 -12.88 -8.33
N THR A 189 -11.31 -13.25 -9.59
CA THR A 189 -10.29 -14.24 -10.00
C THR A 189 -9.28 -13.55 -10.90
N ALA A 190 -8.00 -13.69 -10.56
CA ALA A 190 -6.89 -13.32 -11.41
C ALA A 190 -6.35 -14.58 -12.11
N VAL A 191 -6.36 -14.56 -13.45
CA VAL A 191 -5.77 -15.64 -14.26
C VAL A 191 -4.27 -15.41 -14.37
N ILE A 192 -3.48 -16.43 -14.03
CA ILE A 192 -2.02 -16.35 -13.95
C ILE A 192 -1.42 -17.14 -15.13
N PRO A 193 -0.75 -16.48 -16.09
CA PRO A 193 -0.09 -17.15 -17.20
C PRO A 193 1.25 -17.79 -16.80
N ALA A 194 1.26 -18.63 -15.75
CA ALA A 194 2.44 -19.37 -15.29
C ALA A 194 2.36 -20.85 -15.69
N SER A 195 3.48 -21.58 -15.57
CA SER A 195 3.54 -23.00 -15.91
C SER A 195 2.78 -23.87 -14.91
N ILE A 196 2.86 -23.58 -13.61
CA ILE A 196 2.15 -24.36 -12.59
C ILE A 196 0.90 -23.71 -12.02
N VAL A 197 0.90 -22.40 -11.76
CA VAL A 197 -0.27 -21.69 -11.21
C VAL A 197 -1.17 -21.23 -12.35
N ASP A 198 -2.44 -21.61 -12.31
CA ASP A 198 -3.46 -21.23 -13.31
C ASP A 198 -4.20 -19.95 -12.92
N SER A 199 -4.64 -19.86 -11.67
CA SER A 199 -5.36 -18.69 -11.18
C SER A 199 -5.29 -18.55 -9.66
N ILE A 200 -5.60 -17.36 -9.17
CA ILE A 200 -5.87 -17.09 -7.76
C ILE A 200 -7.20 -16.36 -7.64
N ARG A 201 -8.04 -16.82 -6.72
CA ARG A 201 -9.35 -16.23 -6.41
C ARG A 201 -9.40 -15.84 -4.94
N HIS A 202 -9.97 -14.68 -4.66
CA HIS A 202 -10.31 -14.26 -3.31
C HIS A 202 -11.77 -14.67 -3.04
N ASP A 203 -12.02 -15.59 -2.11
CA ASP A 203 -13.37 -16.02 -1.75
C ASP A 203 -14.06 -15.02 -0.83
N ALA A 204 -15.39 -15.09 -0.76
CA ALA A 204 -16.13 -14.22 0.16
C ALA A 204 -15.70 -14.48 1.62
N GLN A 205 -15.43 -13.39 2.35
CA GLN A 205 -15.08 -13.43 3.76
C GLN A 205 -16.13 -14.21 4.56
N THR A 206 -15.66 -15.11 5.42
CA THR A 206 -16.52 -15.89 6.33
C THR A 206 -16.22 -15.50 7.77
N GLY A 207 -17.05 -14.63 8.35
CA GLY A 207 -16.79 -14.09 9.68
C GLY A 207 -15.58 -13.16 9.65
N THR A 208 -14.49 -13.54 10.31
CA THR A 208 -13.20 -12.82 10.30
C THR A 208 -12.12 -13.57 9.51
N ASP A 209 -12.51 -14.62 8.78
CA ASP A 209 -11.57 -15.45 8.06
C ASP A 209 -11.51 -15.00 6.60
N GLU A 210 -10.30 -14.73 6.13
CA GLU A 210 -10.03 -14.39 4.73
C GLU A 210 -9.46 -15.58 3.99
N THR A 211 -10.00 -15.87 2.81
CA THR A 211 -9.70 -17.11 2.07
C THR A 211 -9.29 -16.83 0.63
N TYR A 212 -8.14 -17.37 0.25
CA TYR A 212 -7.61 -17.33 -1.10
C TYR A 212 -7.51 -18.75 -1.66
N VAL A 213 -7.99 -18.95 -2.88
CA VAL A 213 -7.92 -20.23 -3.58
C VAL A 213 -6.97 -20.10 -4.75
N VAL A 214 -5.86 -20.82 -4.69
CA VAL A 214 -4.86 -20.90 -5.77
C VAL A 214 -5.12 -22.17 -6.55
N THR A 215 -5.51 -22.05 -7.82
CA THR A 215 -5.69 -23.20 -8.71
C THR A 215 -4.41 -23.50 -9.45
N LEU A 216 -3.99 -24.76 -9.42
CA LEU A 216 -2.81 -25.28 -10.11
C LEU A 216 -3.22 -26.00 -11.40
N LYS A 217 -2.32 -25.99 -12.39
CA LYS A 217 -2.48 -26.74 -13.64
C LYS A 217 -2.19 -28.23 -13.47
N ASP A 218 -1.29 -28.56 -12.55
CA ASP A 218 -0.85 -29.90 -12.20
C ASP A 218 -0.57 -29.98 -10.68
N GLU A 219 -0.50 -31.21 -10.14
CA GLU A 219 -0.07 -31.44 -8.76
C GLU A 219 1.39 -30.95 -8.57
N SER A 220 1.61 -30.05 -7.61
CA SER A 220 2.95 -29.57 -7.25
C SER A 220 3.09 -29.37 -5.74
N GLY A 221 4.32 -29.59 -5.24
CA GLY A 221 4.65 -29.33 -3.84
C GLY A 221 4.68 -27.84 -3.55
N PHE A 222 4.21 -27.47 -2.36
CA PHE A 222 4.22 -26.08 -1.89
C PHE A 222 4.81 -25.99 -0.49
N VAL A 223 5.16 -24.78 -0.07
CA VAL A 223 5.58 -24.48 1.29
C VAL A 223 4.98 -23.18 1.78
N LEU A 224 4.26 -23.24 2.90
CA LEU A 224 3.73 -22.09 3.61
C LEU A 224 4.73 -21.69 4.71
N HIS A 225 5.19 -20.45 4.69
CA HIS A 225 6.12 -19.93 5.68
C HIS A 225 5.89 -18.43 5.90
N SER A 226 6.53 -17.88 6.92
CA SER A 226 6.50 -16.45 7.20
C SER A 226 7.87 -15.81 7.08
N VAL A 227 7.86 -14.54 6.72
CA VAL A 227 9.04 -13.69 6.63
C VAL A 227 8.74 -12.39 7.38
N THR A 228 9.57 -12.05 8.36
CA THR A 228 9.45 -10.79 9.10
C THR A 228 10.68 -9.94 8.80
N GLU A 229 10.47 -8.77 8.20
CA GLU A 229 11.50 -7.81 7.85
C GLU A 229 11.22 -6.47 8.54
N GLY A 230 11.80 -6.30 9.74
CA GLY A 230 11.56 -5.10 10.55
C GLY A 230 10.16 -5.07 11.16
N LEU A 231 9.29 -4.18 10.66
CA LEU A 231 7.89 -4.09 11.08
C LEU A 231 6.93 -4.78 10.10
N ASP A 232 7.45 -5.26 8.98
CA ASP A 232 6.63 -5.87 7.93
C ASP A 232 6.59 -7.38 8.16
N ASN A 233 5.36 -7.90 8.30
CA ASN A 233 5.12 -9.33 8.38
C ASN A 233 4.53 -9.82 7.07
N LYS A 234 5.12 -10.90 6.55
CA LYS A 234 4.69 -11.50 5.31
C LYS A 234 4.33 -12.96 5.56
N VAL A 235 3.22 -13.37 5.00
CA VAL A 235 2.90 -14.78 4.79
C VAL A 235 3.20 -15.11 3.35
N VAL A 236 3.92 -16.21 3.14
CA VAL A 236 4.48 -16.59 1.86
C VAL A 236 4.10 -18.03 1.56
N LEU A 237 3.51 -18.24 0.39
CA LEU A 237 3.27 -19.55 -0.21
C LEU A 237 4.15 -19.70 -1.45
N ASP A 238 5.18 -20.54 -1.37
CA ASP A 238 6.00 -20.89 -2.52
C ASP A 238 5.50 -22.20 -3.12
N ILE A 239 5.23 -22.21 -4.43
CA ILE A 239 4.69 -23.35 -5.18
C ILE A 239 5.72 -23.77 -6.21
N LYS A 240 6.22 -25.00 -6.15
CA LYS A 240 7.31 -25.45 -7.00
C LYS A 240 6.90 -25.45 -8.48
N GLU A 241 7.75 -24.90 -9.33
CA GLU A 241 7.54 -24.95 -10.78
C GLU A 241 7.90 -26.33 -11.32
N LYS A 242 7.24 -26.71 -12.41
CA LYS A 242 7.55 -27.94 -13.12
C LYS A 242 8.68 -27.64 -14.10
N VAL A 243 9.82 -28.29 -13.93
CA VAL A 243 10.86 -28.29 -14.95
C VAL A 243 10.31 -29.12 -16.12
N GLU A 244 10.07 -28.49 -17.27
CA GLU A 244 9.88 -29.25 -18.50
C GLU A 244 11.21 -29.96 -18.79
N GLU A 245 11.22 -31.29 -18.65
CA GLU A 245 12.31 -32.09 -19.19
C GLU A 245 12.26 -31.89 -20.71
N GLU A 246 13.19 -31.12 -21.26
CA GLU A 246 13.46 -31.17 -22.70
C GLU A 246 13.86 -32.61 -23.00
N ASP A 247 12.97 -33.36 -23.66
CA ASP A 247 13.31 -34.65 -24.24
C ASP A 247 14.50 -34.43 -25.18
N ASP A 248 15.69 -34.84 -24.73
CA ASP A 248 16.91 -34.93 -25.53
C ASP A 248 16.67 -35.95 -26.66
N GLU A 249 16.03 -35.51 -27.76
CA GLU A 249 16.08 -36.25 -29.01
C GLU A 249 17.51 -36.19 -29.58
N ASP A 250 18.31 -37.16 -29.15
CA ASP A 250 19.35 -37.89 -29.89
C ASP A 250 19.89 -37.18 -31.16
N VAL A 251 20.76 -36.19 -30.99
CA VAL A 251 21.49 -35.57 -32.10
C VAL A 251 22.87 -36.23 -32.28
N ASP A 252 22.95 -37.01 -33.35
CA ASP A 252 24.11 -37.66 -33.95
C ASP A 252 25.39 -36.77 -33.94
N PRO A 253 26.52 -37.23 -33.34
CA PRO A 253 27.74 -36.44 -33.26
C PRO A 253 28.54 -36.49 -34.56
N THR A 254 28.25 -35.58 -35.50
CA THR A 254 29.15 -35.34 -36.64
C THR A 254 30.13 -34.19 -36.31
N PRO A 255 31.46 -34.41 -36.38
CA PRO A 255 32.44 -33.41 -35.98
C PRO A 255 32.62 -32.38 -37.10
N THR A 256 32.24 -31.12 -36.87
CA THR A 256 32.53 -30.03 -37.79
C THR A 256 33.40 -28.98 -37.12
N GLY A 257 34.65 -28.90 -37.60
CA GLY A 257 35.36 -27.65 -37.84
C GLY A 257 35.68 -26.77 -36.63
N SER A 258 36.93 -26.87 -36.18
CA SER A 258 37.62 -25.80 -35.45
C SER A 258 37.48 -24.46 -36.19
N VAL A 259 36.76 -23.51 -35.59
CA VAL A 259 36.81 -22.10 -35.96
C VAL A 259 37.62 -21.32 -34.94
N THR A 260 38.67 -20.70 -35.47
CA THR A 260 39.60 -19.77 -34.83
C THR A 260 38.86 -18.61 -34.16
N PRO A 261 39.26 -18.18 -32.94
CA PRO A 261 38.65 -17.04 -32.27
C PRO A 261 38.93 -15.75 -33.05
N THR A 262 37.87 -15.04 -33.40
CA THR A 262 37.94 -13.67 -33.90
C THR A 262 38.25 -12.74 -32.72
N PRO A 263 39.19 -11.79 -32.82
CA PRO A 263 39.49 -10.87 -31.74
C PRO A 263 38.27 -9.99 -31.45
N SER A 264 37.83 -10.02 -30.19
CA SER A 264 36.81 -9.12 -29.66
C SER A 264 37.31 -7.68 -29.74
N THR A 265 36.65 -6.90 -30.58
CA THR A 265 36.84 -5.44 -30.68
C THR A 265 36.55 -4.80 -29.33
N ALA A 266 37.40 -3.84 -28.97
CA ALA A 266 37.41 -3.11 -27.71
C ALA A 266 36.03 -2.65 -27.24
N ALA A 267 35.79 -2.84 -25.95
CA ALA A 267 34.67 -2.29 -25.21
C ALA A 267 34.57 -0.78 -25.45
N THR A 268 33.50 -0.35 -26.12
CA THR A 268 33.11 1.04 -26.23
C THR A 268 32.70 1.52 -24.84
N SER A 269 33.46 2.48 -24.28
CA SER A 269 33.15 3.12 -23.01
C SER A 269 31.77 3.79 -23.07
N THR A 270 30.90 3.42 -22.12
CA THR A 270 29.59 4.06 -21.91
C THR A 270 29.74 5.58 -21.79
N PRO A 271 29.02 6.39 -22.59
CA PRO A 271 29.10 7.84 -22.52
C PRO A 271 28.57 8.34 -21.16
N ALA A 272 29.22 9.41 -20.65
CA ALA A 272 28.82 10.11 -19.43
C ALA A 272 27.37 10.65 -19.52
N PRO A 273 26.65 10.77 -18.39
CA PRO A 273 25.27 11.26 -18.37
C PRO A 273 25.16 12.61 -19.07
N THR A 274 24.26 12.69 -20.05
CA THR A 274 24.03 13.91 -20.83
C THR A 274 23.09 14.82 -20.04
N GLN A 275 23.47 16.08 -19.86
CA GLN A 275 22.67 17.06 -19.13
C GLN A 275 21.36 17.32 -19.89
N ALA A 276 20.24 16.76 -19.42
CA ALA A 276 18.93 17.09 -19.98
C ALA A 276 18.62 18.57 -19.71
N ALA A 277 18.15 19.29 -20.72
CA ALA A 277 17.73 20.68 -20.54
C ALA A 277 16.49 20.73 -19.64
N LYS A 278 16.46 21.67 -18.68
CA LYS A 278 15.30 21.90 -17.83
C LYS A 278 14.08 22.28 -18.70
N PRO A 279 12.91 21.63 -18.52
CA PRO A 279 11.69 22.00 -19.25
C PRO A 279 11.27 23.45 -19.01
N THR A 280 10.73 24.13 -20.03
CA THR A 280 10.25 25.52 -19.95
C THR A 280 8.78 25.64 -19.50
N GLY A 281 8.15 24.55 -19.07
CA GLY A 281 6.75 24.51 -18.64
C GLY A 281 6.51 23.42 -17.60
N VAL A 282 5.23 23.15 -17.30
CA VAL A 282 4.85 22.09 -16.36
C VAL A 282 5.31 20.74 -16.90
N ASN A 283 6.02 19.97 -16.06
CA ASN A 283 6.43 18.60 -16.33
C ASN A 283 6.18 17.77 -15.07
N LEU A 284 5.27 16.79 -15.16
CA LEU A 284 4.87 15.95 -14.03
C LEU A 284 5.37 14.51 -14.13
N SER A 285 6.05 14.13 -15.21
CA SER A 285 6.55 12.77 -15.41
C SER A 285 7.85 12.77 -16.20
N ASN A 286 8.62 11.71 -16.04
CA ASN A 286 9.86 11.47 -16.77
C ASN A 286 9.94 9.99 -17.16
N GLU A 287 10.68 9.70 -18.23
CA GLU A 287 10.99 8.34 -18.64
C GLU A 287 12.22 7.81 -17.90
N PHE A 288 12.33 6.48 -17.81
CA PHE A 288 13.49 5.82 -17.20
C PHE A 288 14.78 6.22 -17.93
N SER A 289 15.73 6.81 -17.21
CA SER A 289 17.06 7.15 -17.71
C SER A 289 18.03 7.45 -16.56
N LYS A 290 19.32 7.59 -16.87
CA LYS A 290 20.35 8.08 -15.93
C LYS A 290 20.58 9.60 -16.00
N ASN A 291 19.86 10.28 -16.90
CA ASN A 291 20.03 11.71 -17.11
C ASN A 291 19.35 12.50 -15.99
N ILE A 292 19.74 13.76 -15.80
CA ILE A 292 19.07 14.66 -14.86
C ILE A 292 17.58 14.75 -15.23
N GLN A 293 16.70 14.70 -14.22
CA GLN A 293 15.26 14.74 -14.40
C GLN A 293 14.63 15.87 -13.60
N TYR A 294 13.49 16.34 -14.08
CA TYR A 294 12.82 17.50 -13.54
C TYR A 294 11.33 17.23 -13.36
N ILE A 295 10.78 17.56 -12.20
CA ILE A 295 9.36 17.91 -12.03
C ILE A 295 9.29 19.42 -11.94
N THR A 296 8.58 20.03 -12.87
CA THR A 296 8.39 21.49 -12.91
C THR A 296 6.90 21.77 -12.79
N THR A 297 6.52 22.65 -11.86
CA THR A 297 5.12 22.96 -11.55
C THR A 297 4.91 24.47 -11.53
N ASN A 298 3.66 24.92 -11.44
CA ASN A 298 3.34 26.34 -11.27
C ASN A 298 3.39 26.78 -9.80
N THR A 299 3.78 25.89 -8.89
CA THR A 299 3.84 26.14 -7.45
C THR A 299 4.84 27.25 -7.15
N VAL A 300 4.36 28.30 -6.51
CA VAL A 300 5.14 29.45 -6.05
C VAL A 300 5.10 29.55 -4.52
N GLY A 301 6.20 30.00 -3.92
CA GLY A 301 6.33 30.07 -2.47
C GLY A 301 6.57 28.70 -1.81
N ASN A 302 6.30 28.60 -0.51
CA ASN A 302 6.53 27.39 0.30
C ASN A 302 5.19 26.87 0.80
N SER A 303 4.46 26.14 -0.05
CA SER A 303 3.07 25.73 0.20
C SER A 303 2.86 24.22 0.25
N VAL A 304 3.86 23.42 -0.14
CA VAL A 304 3.75 21.96 -0.21
C VAL A 304 4.38 21.31 1.02
N GLY A 305 3.69 20.40 1.67
CA GLY A 305 4.21 19.56 2.74
C GLY A 305 4.54 18.16 2.25
N ILE A 306 5.59 17.56 2.81
CA ILE A 306 5.79 16.10 2.75
C ILE A 306 5.27 15.53 4.06
N ALA A 307 4.17 14.78 4.00
CA ALA A 307 3.51 14.20 5.18
C ALA A 307 4.15 12.88 5.66
N GLY A 308 4.99 12.28 4.82
CA GLY A 308 5.71 11.06 5.11
C GLY A 308 6.18 10.38 3.84
N TYR A 309 6.87 9.27 4.01
CA TYR A 309 7.41 8.48 2.92
C TYR A 309 7.12 7.00 3.13
N LEU A 310 7.04 6.28 2.02
CA LEU A 310 6.91 4.83 1.95
C LEU A 310 7.92 4.34 0.91
N PHE A 311 8.36 3.10 1.02
CA PHE A 311 9.09 2.46 -0.07
C PHE A 311 8.56 1.07 -0.29
N LYS A 312 8.67 0.60 -1.52
CA LYS A 312 8.43 -0.79 -1.91
C LYS A 312 9.65 -1.25 -2.67
N ASP A 313 10.24 -2.33 -2.18
CA ASP A 313 11.27 -3.02 -2.92
C ASP A 313 10.59 -4.03 -3.85
N GLU A 314 10.43 -3.68 -5.13
CA GLU A 314 9.94 -4.62 -6.14
C GLU A 314 11.11 -5.21 -6.97
N PRO A 315 10.93 -6.43 -7.49
CA PRO A 315 11.85 -7.13 -8.37
C PRO A 315 12.50 -6.28 -9.47
N ALA A 316 11.69 -5.56 -10.25
CA ALA A 316 12.15 -4.76 -11.39
C ALA A 316 12.54 -3.33 -11.01
N VAL A 317 11.90 -2.80 -9.97
CA VAL A 317 11.92 -1.38 -9.65
C VAL A 317 11.86 -1.19 -8.15
N PHE A 318 12.83 -0.49 -7.60
CA PHE A 318 12.67 0.07 -6.27
C PHE A 318 11.79 1.33 -6.36
N LYS A 319 10.74 1.40 -5.55
CA LYS A 319 9.80 2.53 -5.52
C LYS A 319 9.90 3.26 -4.19
N TYR A 320 10.04 4.58 -4.23
CA TYR A 320 10.05 5.46 -3.07
C TYR A 320 8.99 6.55 -3.26
N TYR A 321 7.97 6.51 -2.40
CA TYR A 321 6.80 7.36 -2.47
C TYR A 321 6.87 8.44 -1.40
N LEU A 322 6.65 9.69 -1.79
CA LEU A 322 6.51 10.82 -0.89
C LEU A 322 5.05 11.27 -0.89
N ARG A 323 4.38 11.18 0.27
CA ARG A 323 3.00 11.65 0.42
C ARG A 323 3.00 13.16 0.50
N LEU A 324 2.37 13.81 -0.48
CA LEU A 324 2.26 15.26 -0.54
C LEU A 324 1.05 15.73 0.27
N ALA A 325 1.17 16.91 0.87
CA ALA A 325 0.12 17.59 1.61
C ALA A 325 0.16 19.08 1.28
N GLY A 326 -0.98 19.77 1.35
CA GLY A 326 -1.05 21.21 1.06
C GLY A 326 -2.41 21.62 0.51
N SER A 327 -2.62 22.94 0.41
CA SER A 327 -3.78 23.52 -0.27
C SER A 327 -3.35 24.15 -1.60
N GLY A 328 -4.15 23.94 -2.66
CA GLY A 328 -3.83 24.41 -4.02
C GLY A 328 -3.20 23.33 -4.91
N ASP A 329 -2.40 23.75 -5.89
CA ASP A 329 -1.59 22.86 -6.76
C ASP A 329 -0.48 22.23 -5.89
N PRO A 330 -0.64 20.97 -5.42
CA PRO A 330 0.10 20.46 -4.26
C PRO A 330 1.47 19.90 -4.65
N TYR A 331 1.94 20.16 -5.86
CA TYR A 331 3.11 19.48 -6.42
C TYR A 331 4.37 20.33 -6.29
N PRO A 332 5.44 19.80 -5.68
CA PRO A 332 6.69 20.54 -5.50
C PRO A 332 7.52 20.53 -6.79
N ASN A 333 8.41 21.51 -6.93
CA ASN A 333 9.44 21.46 -7.96
C ASN A 333 10.55 20.49 -7.50
N THR A 334 10.90 19.54 -8.36
CA THR A 334 11.84 18.47 -8.01
C THR A 334 12.93 18.30 -9.06
N VAL A 335 14.16 18.05 -8.63
CA VAL A 335 15.29 17.72 -9.49
C VAL A 335 15.93 16.42 -8.99
N ALA A 336 16.14 15.47 -9.90
CA ALA A 336 16.88 14.25 -9.59
C ALA A 336 18.15 14.15 -10.45
N SER A 337 19.29 13.82 -9.85
CA SER A 337 20.57 13.73 -10.56
C SER A 337 21.58 12.80 -9.89
N TYR A 338 22.50 12.23 -10.68
CA TYR A 338 23.61 11.41 -10.18
C TYR A 338 24.86 12.22 -9.86
N ASN A 339 25.55 11.83 -8.79
CA ASN A 339 26.95 12.14 -8.53
C ASN A 339 27.68 10.86 -8.10
N GLY A 340 28.42 10.24 -9.02
CA GLY A 340 28.91 8.87 -8.83
C GLY A 340 27.75 7.90 -8.62
N ASN A 341 27.80 7.06 -7.60
CA ASN A 341 26.71 6.14 -7.26
C ASN A 341 25.68 6.76 -6.30
N LYS A 342 25.67 8.08 -6.12
CA LYS A 342 24.67 8.77 -5.30
C LYS A 342 23.59 9.38 -6.19
N LEU A 343 22.34 8.93 -6.05
CA LEU A 343 21.20 9.59 -6.66
C LEU A 343 20.64 10.62 -5.69
N THR A 344 20.65 11.89 -6.08
CA THR A 344 20.14 12.99 -5.25
C THR A 344 18.81 13.45 -5.80
N LEU A 345 17.78 13.45 -4.96
CA LEU A 345 16.47 14.03 -5.20
C LEU A 345 16.34 15.32 -4.37
N GLU A 346 16.29 16.46 -5.04
CA GLU A 346 16.14 17.77 -4.42
C GLU A 346 14.72 18.29 -4.68
N ILE A 347 13.98 18.55 -3.61
CA ILE A 347 12.56 18.94 -3.65
C ILE A 347 12.43 20.32 -3.02
N SER A 348 11.79 21.24 -3.74
CA SER A 348 11.65 22.64 -3.36
C SER A 348 10.19 23.10 -3.28
N ASN A 349 9.97 24.33 -2.81
CA ASN A 349 8.65 24.89 -2.50
C ASN A 349 7.96 24.22 -1.31
N LEU A 350 8.76 23.67 -0.38
CA LEU A 350 8.24 22.92 0.75
C LEU A 350 7.95 23.82 1.96
N ALA A 351 6.73 23.80 2.47
CA ALA A 351 6.36 24.36 3.77
C ALA A 351 6.98 23.56 4.93
N TYR A 352 7.00 22.22 4.81
CA TYR A 352 7.57 21.30 5.80
C TYR A 352 7.89 19.94 5.18
N ASP A 353 8.73 19.18 5.88
CA ASP A 353 8.98 17.75 5.63
C ASP A 353 8.87 17.00 6.97
N ALA A 354 7.91 16.08 7.05
CA ALA A 354 7.60 15.32 8.27
C ALA A 354 8.67 14.25 8.51
N LEU A 355 9.79 14.69 9.08
CA LEU A 355 10.87 13.82 9.51
C LEU A 355 10.63 13.32 10.95
N PRO A 356 10.97 12.05 11.29
CA PRO A 356 10.54 11.39 12.52
C PRO A 356 10.90 12.10 13.83
N ASP A 357 12.00 12.85 13.86
CA ASP A 357 12.54 13.49 15.06
C ASP A 357 12.45 15.03 15.03
N GLY A 358 11.85 15.60 13.98
CA GLY A 358 11.77 17.05 13.78
C GLY A 358 13.13 17.76 13.65
N SER A 359 14.24 17.03 13.53
CA SER A 359 15.60 17.58 13.50
C SER A 359 15.97 18.26 12.17
N GLY A 360 15.09 18.15 11.17
CA GLY A 360 15.42 18.50 9.79
C GLY A 360 16.37 17.50 9.13
N LYS A 361 16.63 16.34 9.75
CA LYS A 361 17.42 15.25 9.18
C LYS A 361 16.71 13.92 9.38
N GLY A 362 16.95 12.99 8.47
CA GLY A 362 16.44 11.63 8.54
C GLY A 362 17.39 10.67 7.86
N MET A 363 17.30 9.39 8.20
CA MET A 363 18.04 8.34 7.51
C MET A 363 17.22 7.07 7.51
N THR A 364 17.22 6.36 6.38
CA THR A 364 16.73 4.99 6.31
C THR A 364 17.85 4.10 5.79
N ASP A 365 18.24 3.11 6.59
CA ASP A 365 19.17 2.06 6.18
C ASP A 365 18.37 1.02 5.41
N PHE A 366 18.69 0.90 4.12
CA PHE A 366 18.03 0.00 3.18
C PHE A 366 18.76 -1.34 3.12
N ALA A 367 20.08 -1.34 3.32
CA ALA A 367 20.87 -2.56 3.42
C ALA A 367 20.42 -3.42 4.62
N SER A 368 20.13 -2.80 5.76
CA SER A 368 19.58 -3.52 6.92
C SER A 368 18.17 -4.09 6.70
N LYS A 369 17.50 -3.66 5.62
CA LYS A 369 16.15 -4.08 5.24
C LYS A 369 16.14 -4.98 4.00
N GLY A 370 17.29 -5.53 3.61
CA GLY A 370 17.39 -6.45 2.47
C GLY A 370 17.23 -5.79 1.11
N VAL A 371 17.20 -4.45 1.02
CA VAL A 371 16.92 -3.78 -0.24
C VAL A 371 18.12 -3.91 -1.18
N ARG A 372 17.86 -4.43 -2.39
CA ARG A 372 18.92 -4.63 -3.40
C ARG A 372 19.31 -3.32 -4.08
N ASP A 373 20.61 -3.21 -4.39
CA ASP A 373 21.26 -2.11 -5.10
C ASP A 373 21.19 -0.71 -4.45
N ILE A 374 20.54 -0.57 -3.29
CA ILE A 374 20.43 0.69 -2.55
C ILE A 374 20.76 0.41 -1.08
N THR A 375 21.77 1.10 -0.57
CA THR A 375 22.28 0.88 0.78
C THR A 375 21.58 1.74 1.81
N LYS A 376 21.30 3.01 1.50
CA LYS A 376 20.59 3.92 2.41
C LYS A 376 20.04 5.13 1.66
N VAL A 377 19.20 5.90 2.35
CA VAL A 377 18.87 7.28 2.00
C VAL A 377 19.12 8.19 3.19
N ASP A 378 19.88 9.26 2.96
CA ASP A 378 20.04 10.37 3.90
C ASP A 378 19.10 11.51 3.48
N ILE A 379 18.34 12.04 4.43
CA ILE A 379 17.35 13.11 4.20
C ILE A 379 17.78 14.35 4.98
N THR A 380 17.74 15.51 4.33
CA THR A 380 17.96 16.80 4.99
C THR A 380 16.91 17.80 4.52
N PHE A 381 16.16 18.36 5.46
CA PHE A 381 15.25 19.47 5.25
C PHE A 381 15.86 20.76 5.79
N ALA A 382 16.13 21.70 4.89
CA ALA A 382 16.64 23.02 5.23
C ALA A 382 16.16 24.06 4.22
N ALA A 383 15.85 25.26 4.70
CA ALA A 383 15.47 26.38 3.84
C ALA A 383 14.33 26.07 2.84
N ASN A 384 13.29 25.36 3.30
CA ASN A 384 12.10 25.00 2.48
C ASN A 384 12.43 24.06 1.30
N LYS A 385 13.49 23.27 1.48
CA LYS A 385 13.99 22.29 0.53
C LYS A 385 14.30 20.99 1.26
N SER A 386 13.90 19.86 0.70
CA SER A 386 14.31 18.53 1.14
C SER A 386 15.29 17.94 0.14
N THR A 387 16.37 17.37 0.64
CA THR A 387 17.37 16.65 -0.15
C THR A 387 17.40 15.21 0.32
N TYR A 388 17.11 14.28 -0.58
CA TYR A 388 17.22 12.84 -0.35
C TYR A 388 18.42 12.34 -1.16
N VAL A 389 19.41 11.76 -0.47
CA VAL A 389 20.61 11.22 -1.09
C VAL A 389 20.59 9.72 -0.94
N PHE A 390 20.28 9.02 -2.03
CA PHE A 390 20.28 7.57 -2.10
C PHE A 390 21.69 7.08 -2.44
N ASP A 391 22.19 6.12 -1.67
CA ASP A 391 23.50 5.50 -1.88
C ASP A 391 23.31 4.17 -2.61
N LEU A 392 23.63 4.12 -3.91
CA LEU A 392 23.47 2.94 -4.74
C LEU A 392 24.77 2.14 -4.83
N THR A 393 24.66 0.84 -5.12
CA THR A 393 25.80 -0.03 -5.45
C THR A 393 26.40 0.32 -6.82
N ARG A 394 25.54 0.77 -7.76
CA ARG A 394 25.85 1.17 -9.14
C ARG A 394 24.82 2.18 -9.66
N GLN A 395 25.14 2.91 -10.72
CA GLN A 395 24.16 3.78 -11.37
C GLN A 395 23.11 2.98 -12.15
N LEU A 396 21.85 3.18 -11.78
CA LEU A 396 20.67 2.54 -12.34
C LEU A 396 19.80 3.56 -13.12
N ASP A 397 18.98 3.09 -14.05
CA ASP A 397 18.00 3.99 -14.67
C ASP A 397 16.95 4.35 -13.61
N TYR A 398 16.52 5.60 -13.56
CA TYR A 398 15.48 6.04 -12.64
C TYR A 398 14.43 6.85 -13.37
N ARG A 399 13.26 7.04 -12.75
CA ARG A 399 12.29 8.07 -13.14
C ARG A 399 11.71 8.76 -11.92
N ILE A 400 11.37 10.03 -12.07
CA ILE A 400 10.54 10.77 -11.12
C ILE A 400 9.24 11.21 -11.77
N TYR A 401 8.12 11.06 -11.07
CA TYR A 401 6.80 11.51 -11.54
C TYR A 401 5.86 11.83 -10.38
N ILE A 402 4.82 12.62 -10.68
CA ILE A 402 3.71 12.91 -9.77
C ILE A 402 2.56 11.96 -10.10
N ASP A 403 2.08 11.26 -9.07
CA ASP A 403 0.81 10.55 -9.11
C ASP A 403 -0.27 11.47 -8.51
N GLU A 404 -1.02 12.09 -9.42
CA GLU A 404 -2.05 13.08 -9.07
C GLU A 404 -3.21 12.45 -8.29
N ALA A 405 -3.57 11.20 -8.60
CA ALA A 405 -4.70 10.51 -7.99
C ALA A 405 -4.45 10.23 -6.50
N ASN A 406 -3.20 9.91 -6.15
CA ASN A 406 -2.81 9.60 -4.78
C ASN A 406 -2.10 10.74 -4.06
N ASN A 407 -1.91 11.88 -4.73
CA ASN A 407 -1.12 13.02 -4.26
C ASN A 407 0.29 12.62 -3.80
N ARG A 408 1.04 11.95 -4.68
CA ARG A 408 2.39 11.42 -4.37
C ARG A 408 3.42 11.94 -5.36
N LEU A 409 4.62 12.20 -4.86
CA LEU A 409 5.83 12.27 -5.67
C LEU A 409 6.55 10.93 -5.59
N ASN A 410 6.81 10.33 -6.73
CA ASN A 410 7.38 9.00 -6.84
C ASN A 410 8.78 9.09 -7.42
N LEU A 411 9.72 8.40 -6.78
CA LEU A 411 11.00 8.03 -7.33
C LEU A 411 10.99 6.52 -7.58
N GLU A 412 11.30 6.13 -8.80
CA GLU A 412 11.43 4.74 -9.19
C GLU A 412 12.83 4.49 -9.75
N ILE A 413 13.50 3.44 -9.28
CA ILE A 413 14.85 3.05 -9.71
C ILE A 413 14.77 1.65 -10.30
N LYS A 414 15.01 1.54 -11.60
CA LYS A 414 14.96 0.30 -12.38
C LYS A 414 16.26 -0.49 -12.20
N ARG A 415 16.14 -1.77 -11.90
CA ARG A 415 17.26 -2.66 -11.57
C ARG A 415 17.97 -3.25 -12.77
#